data_AF-A0A6N9NZM7-F1
#
_entry.id   AF-A0A6N9NZM7-F1
#
_cell.length_a   1.000
_cell.length_b   1.000
_cell.length_c   1.000
_cell.angle_alpha   90.00
_cell.angle_beta   90.00
_cell.angle_gamma   90.00
#
_symmetry.space_group_name_H-M   'P 1'
#
loop_
_entity.id
_entity.type
_entity.pdbx_description
1 polymer ?
#
loop_
_entity_poly.entity_id
_entity_poly.type
_entity_poly.pdbx_seq_one_letter_code
_entity_poly.pdbx_strand_id
1 'polypeptide(L)'
;MGKPRGNAENIESIITRTVRETIEAYRASSSRSVKDAFKATERRLYALPDLREKLEDDRELLAEIRAYGPRQRSKSITRFTKTGVRLTPEEIFEAVVTDTEAEIAADEHEIEAIERALAAISDDPYYLAVTGKYIDHMTDEEIAGEIHCDATTVWRNRKRLVQRLAVRLYGADALR
;
A
#
# COMPACT_ATOMS: atom_id res chain seq x y z
N MET A 1 -33.02 29.67 51.51
CA MET A 1 -31.88 30.03 50.63
C MET A 1 -31.13 28.75 50.30
N GLY A 2 -30.94 28.44 49.02
CA GLY A 2 -30.16 27.28 48.57
C GLY A 2 -30.60 26.78 47.21
N LYS A 3 -30.10 27.39 46.12
CA LYS A 3 -30.28 26.87 44.75
C LYS A 3 -29.30 25.69 44.53
N PRO A 4 -29.69 24.65 43.76
CA PRO A 4 -28.88 23.45 43.56
C PRO A 4 -27.74 23.77 42.58
N ARG A 5 -26.60 24.26 43.08
CA ARG A 5 -25.41 24.53 42.25
C ARG A 5 -24.69 23.26 41.78
N GLY A 6 -24.90 22.14 42.46
CA GLY A 6 -24.17 20.90 42.19
C GLY A 6 -24.55 20.14 40.90
N ASN A 7 -25.68 20.43 40.25
CA ASN A 7 -26.10 19.67 39.05
C ASN A 7 -25.57 20.28 37.74
N ALA A 8 -25.47 21.61 37.66
CA ALA A 8 -24.97 22.30 36.47
C ALA A 8 -23.45 22.15 36.31
N GLU A 9 -22.70 22.28 37.41
CA GLU A 9 -21.23 22.07 37.43
C GLU A 9 -20.87 20.62 37.07
N ASN A 10 -21.72 19.66 37.45
CA ASN A 10 -21.50 18.25 37.13
C ASN A 10 -21.74 17.96 35.64
N ILE A 11 -22.80 18.55 35.05
CA ILE A 11 -23.10 18.46 33.61
C ILE A 11 -21.98 19.11 32.78
N GLU A 12 -21.49 20.28 33.17
CA GLU A 12 -20.41 20.98 32.46
C GLU A 12 -19.08 20.20 32.54
N SER A 13 -18.80 19.56 33.68
CA SER A 13 -17.64 18.67 33.83
C SER A 13 -17.74 17.42 32.95
N ILE A 14 -18.95 16.84 32.83
CA ILE A 14 -19.21 15.68 31.97
C ILE A 14 -19.03 16.07 30.51
N ILE A 15 -19.63 17.19 30.07
CA ILE A 15 -19.49 17.69 28.69
C ILE A 15 -18.02 17.95 28.38
N THR A 16 -17.29 18.65 29.27
CA THR A 16 -15.87 18.97 29.06
C THR A 16 -15.02 17.71 28.95
N ARG A 17 -15.27 16.71 29.81
CA ARG A 17 -14.57 15.43 29.77
C ARG A 17 -14.87 14.67 28.49
N THR A 18 -16.13 14.56 28.08
CA THR A 18 -16.52 13.87 26.84
C THR A 18 -15.93 14.57 25.60
N VAL A 19 -15.94 15.90 25.56
CA VAL A 19 -15.29 16.67 24.48
C VAL A 19 -13.78 16.41 24.45
N ARG A 20 -13.11 16.37 25.60
CA ARG A 20 -11.68 16.05 25.67
C ARG A 20 -11.38 14.63 25.18
N GLU A 21 -12.08 13.64 25.71
CA GLU A 21 -11.91 12.23 25.35
C GLU A 21 -12.17 11.99 23.85
N THR A 22 -13.20 12.63 23.28
CA THR A 22 -13.50 12.53 21.84
C THR A 22 -12.42 13.17 20.98
N ILE A 23 -11.89 14.34 21.36
CA ILE A 23 -10.77 14.98 20.65
C ILE A 23 -9.49 14.14 20.75
N GLU A 24 -9.19 13.57 21.91
CA GLU A 24 -8.02 12.71 22.11
C GLU A 24 -8.13 11.41 21.32
N ALA A 25 -9.29 10.76 21.34
CA ALA A 25 -9.57 9.58 20.54
C ALA A 25 -9.46 9.88 19.04
N TYR A 26 -9.99 11.03 18.59
CA TYR A 26 -9.88 11.49 17.21
C TYR A 26 -8.42 11.74 16.80
N ARG A 27 -7.63 12.44 17.61
CA ARG A 27 -6.19 12.65 17.34
C ARG A 27 -5.41 11.34 17.30
N ALA A 28 -5.73 10.41 18.19
CA ALA A 28 -5.10 9.10 18.22
C ALA A 28 -5.44 8.29 16.96
N SER A 29 -6.71 8.26 16.55
CA SER A 29 -7.14 7.59 15.31
C SER A 29 -6.49 8.19 14.08
N SER A 30 -6.44 9.52 14.01
CA SER A 30 -5.77 10.27 12.96
C SER A 30 -4.27 9.92 12.89
N SER A 31 -3.53 10.07 13.98
CA SER A 31 -2.10 9.73 13.99
C SER A 31 -1.79 8.27 13.62
N ARG A 32 -2.75 7.36 13.80
CA ARG A 32 -2.65 5.95 13.40
C ARG A 32 -2.83 5.81 11.89
N SER A 33 -3.82 6.44 11.26
CA SER A 33 -4.00 6.38 9.80
C SER A 33 -2.81 6.97 9.03
N VAL A 34 -2.22 8.10 9.46
CA VAL A 34 -0.97 8.61 8.85
C VAL A 34 0.15 7.56 8.91
N LYS A 35 0.35 6.93 10.07
CA LYS A 35 1.38 5.89 10.25
C LYS A 35 1.09 4.67 9.39
N ASP A 36 -0.17 4.30 9.24
CA ASP A 36 -0.59 3.15 8.44
C ASP A 36 -0.36 3.43 6.94
N ALA A 37 -0.68 4.64 6.46
CA ALA A 37 -0.41 5.05 5.08
C ALA A 37 1.10 5.13 4.78
N PHE A 38 1.90 5.69 5.70
CA PHE A 38 3.36 5.71 5.57
C PHE A 38 3.93 4.29 5.46
N LYS A 39 3.58 3.41 6.40
CA LYS A 39 4.04 2.01 6.40
C LYS A 39 3.52 1.23 5.20
N ALA A 40 2.31 1.51 4.74
CA ALA A 40 1.76 0.89 3.53
C ALA A 40 2.52 1.35 2.28
N THR A 41 2.96 2.61 2.24
CA THR A 41 3.83 3.12 1.19
C THR A 41 5.19 2.41 1.20
N GLU A 42 5.84 2.28 2.36
CA GLU A 42 7.13 1.55 2.44
C GLU A 42 6.99 0.10 1.99
N ARG A 43 5.92 -0.60 2.38
CA ARG A 43 5.67 -1.98 1.95
C ARG A 43 5.54 -2.10 0.42
N ARG A 44 4.81 -1.16 -0.20
CA ARG A 44 4.67 -1.11 -1.67
C ARG A 44 6.00 -0.84 -2.36
N LEU A 45 6.80 0.08 -1.84
CA LEU A 45 8.13 0.38 -2.39
C LEU A 45 9.08 -0.81 -2.32
N TYR A 46 9.11 -1.53 -1.19
CA TYR A 46 9.91 -2.75 -1.05
C TYR A 46 9.44 -3.88 -1.96
N ALA A 47 8.13 -4.00 -2.17
CA ALA A 47 7.56 -5.05 -3.01
C ALA A 47 7.67 -4.75 -4.51
N LEU A 48 8.02 -3.52 -4.91
CA LEU A 48 8.01 -3.11 -6.32
C LEU A 48 8.92 -3.96 -7.23
N PRO A 49 10.17 -4.31 -6.85
CA PRO A 49 11.00 -5.21 -7.66
C PRO A 49 10.37 -6.59 -7.81
N ASP A 50 9.93 -7.21 -6.71
CA ASP A 50 9.31 -8.53 -6.71
C ASP A 50 7.99 -8.54 -7.52
N LEU A 51 7.21 -7.46 -7.46
CA LEU A 51 5.96 -7.34 -8.19
C LEU A 51 6.20 -7.24 -9.70
N ARG A 52 7.29 -6.59 -10.14
CA ARG A 52 7.69 -6.55 -11.55
C ARG A 52 8.11 -7.94 -12.04
N GLU A 53 8.88 -8.68 -11.25
CA GLU A 53 9.28 -10.06 -11.58
C GLU A 53 8.04 -10.97 -11.68
N LYS A 54 7.17 -10.93 -10.67
CA LYS A 54 5.89 -11.67 -10.67
C LYS A 54 5.04 -11.36 -11.90
N LEU A 55 4.94 -10.08 -12.29
CA LEU A 55 4.15 -9.68 -13.46
C LEU A 55 4.67 -10.33 -14.75
N GLU A 56 5.98 -10.43 -14.93
CA GLU A 56 6.56 -11.12 -16.07
C GLU A 56 6.28 -12.63 -16.01
N ASP A 57 6.45 -13.26 -14.85
CA ASP A 57 6.10 -14.68 -14.65
C ASP A 57 4.62 -14.97 -14.98
N ASP A 58 3.71 -14.09 -14.58
CA ASP A 58 2.28 -14.24 -14.86
C ASP A 58 1.95 -14.05 -16.35
N ARG A 59 2.65 -13.15 -17.04
CA ARG A 59 2.53 -12.99 -18.50
C ARG A 59 3.01 -14.25 -19.24
N GLU A 60 4.12 -14.85 -18.79
CA GLU A 60 4.59 -16.14 -19.31
C GLU A 60 3.59 -17.26 -19.02
N LEU A 61 3.03 -17.31 -17.82
CA LEU A 61 2.00 -18.27 -17.44
C LEU A 61 0.74 -18.12 -18.29
N LEU A 62 0.27 -16.89 -18.55
CA LEU A 62 -0.87 -16.64 -19.43
C LEU A 62 -0.60 -17.14 -20.85
N ALA A 63 0.62 -16.94 -21.36
CA ALA A 63 1.03 -17.45 -22.65
C ALA A 63 1.06 -19.00 -22.68
N GLU A 64 1.58 -19.66 -21.64
CA GLU A 64 1.55 -21.13 -21.48
C GLU A 64 0.09 -21.63 -21.48
N ILE A 65 -0.79 -21.01 -20.69
CA ILE A 65 -2.20 -21.38 -20.59
C ILE A 65 -2.86 -21.26 -21.96
N ARG A 66 -2.67 -20.15 -22.68
CA ARG A 66 -3.26 -19.95 -24.01
C ARG A 66 -2.75 -20.95 -25.05
N ALA A 67 -1.48 -21.38 -24.96
CA ALA A 67 -0.89 -22.31 -25.90
C ALA A 67 -1.26 -23.78 -25.63
N TYR A 68 -1.35 -24.19 -24.36
CA TYR A 68 -1.43 -25.60 -23.97
C TYR A 68 -2.65 -25.95 -23.13
N GLY A 69 -3.46 -24.96 -22.76
CA GLY A 69 -4.55 -25.09 -21.81
C GLY A 69 -4.08 -25.06 -20.35
N PRO A 70 -5.01 -25.01 -19.39
CA PRO A 70 -4.69 -24.83 -17.99
C PRO A 70 -4.31 -26.17 -17.35
N ARG A 71 -3.33 -26.18 -16.45
CA ARG A 71 -2.83 -27.41 -15.81
C ARG A 71 -3.91 -28.10 -14.97
N GLN A 72 -4.34 -29.30 -15.37
CA GLN A 72 -5.48 -30.05 -14.79
C GLN A 72 -5.50 -30.22 -13.25
N ARG A 73 -4.36 -30.12 -12.55
CA ARG A 73 -4.25 -30.25 -11.09
C ARG A 73 -3.98 -28.93 -10.35
N SER A 74 -4.10 -27.78 -11.01
CA SER A 74 -3.91 -26.48 -10.35
C SER A 74 -5.05 -26.15 -9.37
N LYS A 75 -4.73 -25.42 -8.29
CA LYS A 75 -5.73 -24.91 -7.34
C LYS A 75 -6.81 -24.07 -8.05
N SER A 76 -6.42 -23.32 -9.08
CA SER A 76 -7.33 -22.52 -9.92
C SER A 76 -8.37 -23.38 -10.65
N ILE A 77 -8.07 -24.64 -10.96
CA ILE A 77 -9.01 -25.56 -11.64
C ILE A 77 -9.85 -26.35 -10.64
N THR A 78 -9.25 -26.82 -9.54
CA THR A 78 -9.95 -27.69 -8.56
C THR A 78 -11.14 -27.01 -7.86
N ARG A 79 -11.28 -25.69 -7.95
CA ARG A 79 -12.47 -24.96 -7.45
C ARG A 79 -13.72 -25.20 -8.30
N PHE A 80 -13.55 -25.52 -9.59
CA PHE A 80 -14.65 -25.73 -10.54
C PHE A 80 -15.25 -27.15 -10.49
N THR A 81 -14.61 -28.10 -9.80
CA THR A 81 -15.05 -29.51 -9.72
C THR A 81 -15.92 -29.84 -8.51
N LYS A 82 -16.01 -28.95 -7.49
CA LYS A 82 -16.73 -29.22 -6.23
C LYS A 82 -18.21 -28.86 -6.24
N THR A 83 -18.61 -27.93 -7.10
CA THR A 83 -20.00 -27.47 -7.18
C THR A 83 -20.73 -28.41 -8.14
N GLY A 84 -21.95 -28.86 -7.83
CA GLY A 84 -22.72 -29.81 -8.66
C GLY A 84 -23.08 -29.33 -10.08
N VAL A 85 -22.48 -28.24 -10.55
CA VAL A 85 -22.48 -27.71 -11.91
C VAL A 85 -21.19 -28.13 -12.58
N ARG A 86 -21.30 -28.94 -13.64
CA ARG A 86 -20.14 -29.45 -14.38
C ARG A 86 -19.81 -28.48 -15.52
N LEU A 87 -18.82 -27.61 -15.30
CA LEU A 87 -18.30 -26.76 -16.37
C LEU A 87 -17.63 -27.60 -17.47
N THR A 88 -17.71 -27.15 -18.71
CA THR A 88 -16.98 -27.76 -19.83
C THR A 88 -15.48 -27.40 -19.74
N PRO A 89 -14.59 -28.17 -20.39
CA PRO A 89 -13.18 -27.82 -20.48
C PRO A 89 -12.93 -26.41 -21.02
N GLU A 90 -13.75 -25.96 -21.97
CA GLU A 90 -13.70 -24.62 -22.57
C GLU A 90 -14.11 -23.55 -21.56
N GLU A 91 -15.19 -23.75 -20.81
CA GLU A 91 -15.62 -22.81 -19.76
C GLU A 91 -14.57 -22.69 -18.65
N ILE A 92 -13.91 -23.80 -18.29
CA ILE A 92 -12.80 -23.79 -17.32
C ILE A 92 -11.61 -23.01 -17.88
N PHE A 93 -11.26 -23.20 -19.15
CA PHE A 93 -10.17 -22.49 -19.79
C PHE A 93 -10.43 -20.98 -19.81
N GLU A 94 -11.59 -20.53 -20.29
CA GLU A 94 -11.95 -19.12 -20.34
C GLU A 94 -11.95 -18.49 -18.95
N ALA A 95 -12.46 -19.19 -17.94
CA ALA A 95 -12.44 -18.70 -16.57
C ALA A 95 -11.00 -18.52 -16.05
N VAL A 96 -10.11 -19.50 -16.28
CA VAL A 96 -8.71 -19.41 -15.85
C VAL A 96 -7.98 -18.28 -16.57
N VAL A 97 -8.17 -18.13 -17.88
CA VAL A 97 -7.59 -17.02 -18.67
C VAL A 97 -8.07 -15.68 -18.13
N THR A 98 -9.38 -15.54 -17.90
CA THR A 98 -9.97 -14.30 -17.37
C THR A 98 -9.43 -13.97 -15.97
N ASP A 99 -9.30 -14.96 -15.09
CA ASP A 99 -8.73 -14.75 -13.75
C ASP A 99 -7.28 -14.26 -13.83
N THR A 100 -6.46 -14.90 -14.67
CA THR A 100 -5.04 -14.55 -14.84
C THR A 100 -4.88 -13.17 -15.47
N GLU A 101 -5.69 -12.82 -16.47
CA GLU A 101 -5.70 -11.47 -17.06
C GLU A 101 -6.09 -10.40 -16.03
N ALA A 102 -7.07 -10.69 -15.17
CA ALA A 102 -7.47 -9.78 -14.11
C ALA A 102 -6.38 -9.59 -13.06
N GLU A 103 -5.63 -10.64 -12.72
CA GLU A 103 -4.48 -10.57 -11.81
C GLU A 103 -3.35 -9.71 -12.40
N ILE A 104 -2.96 -9.98 -13.66
CA ILE A 104 -1.98 -9.18 -14.41
C ILE A 104 -2.38 -7.70 -14.44
N ALA A 105 -3.63 -7.41 -14.80
CA ALA A 105 -4.12 -6.04 -14.88
C ALA A 105 -4.10 -5.32 -13.52
N ALA A 106 -4.36 -6.04 -12.43
CA ALA A 106 -4.29 -5.48 -11.08
C ALA A 106 -2.84 -5.16 -10.67
N ASP A 107 -1.90 -6.06 -10.96
CA ASP A 107 -0.48 -5.88 -10.66
C ASP A 107 0.14 -4.75 -11.53
N GLU A 108 -0.20 -4.69 -12.82
CA GLU A 108 0.17 -3.57 -13.71
C GLU A 108 -0.32 -2.23 -13.18
N HIS A 109 -1.57 -2.16 -12.74
CA HIS A 109 -2.15 -0.94 -12.19
C HIS A 109 -1.42 -0.48 -10.91
N GLU A 110 -1.09 -1.43 -10.04
CA GLU A 110 -0.35 -1.14 -8.79
C GLU A 110 1.08 -0.67 -9.09
N ILE A 111 1.81 -1.34 -9.98
CA ILE A 111 3.14 -0.90 -10.43
C ILE A 111 3.07 0.52 -10.99
N GLU A 112 2.13 0.78 -11.90
CA GLU A 112 1.97 2.08 -12.54
C GLU A 112 1.61 3.17 -11.51
N ALA A 113 0.81 2.85 -10.49
CA ALA A 113 0.50 3.77 -9.40
C ALA A 113 1.76 4.14 -8.60
N ILE A 114 2.60 3.15 -8.23
CA ILE A 114 3.85 3.38 -7.50
C ILE A 114 4.83 4.18 -8.36
N GLU A 115 5.00 3.81 -9.63
CA GLU A 115 5.92 4.47 -10.56
C GLU A 115 5.55 5.93 -10.83
N ARG A 116 4.25 6.22 -11.05
CA ARG A 116 3.79 7.62 -11.16
C ARG A 116 4.05 8.42 -9.89
N ALA A 117 3.89 7.80 -8.72
CA ALA A 117 4.18 8.47 -7.46
C ALA A 117 5.69 8.78 -7.32
N LEU A 118 6.56 7.82 -7.66
CA LEU A 118 8.01 7.98 -7.70
C LEU A 118 8.46 9.04 -8.72
N ALA A 119 7.90 9.02 -9.93
CA ALA A 119 8.20 9.99 -10.98
C ALA A 119 7.95 11.43 -10.51
N ALA A 120 6.95 11.64 -9.65
CA ALA A 120 6.58 12.95 -9.14
C ALA A 120 7.49 13.50 -8.02
N ILE A 121 8.50 12.74 -7.60
CA ILE A 121 9.55 13.18 -6.69
C ILE A 121 10.96 13.01 -7.30
N SER A 122 11.03 12.66 -8.58
CA SER A 122 12.30 12.31 -9.26
C SER A 122 13.24 13.51 -9.42
N ASP A 123 12.72 14.73 -9.36
CA ASP A 123 13.45 15.99 -9.39
C ASP A 123 14.05 16.40 -8.03
N ASP A 124 13.67 15.72 -6.95
CA ASP A 124 14.17 16.03 -5.61
C ASP A 124 15.63 15.57 -5.46
N PRO A 125 16.56 16.41 -4.96
CA PRO A 125 17.97 16.02 -4.79
C PRO A 125 18.18 14.77 -3.92
N TYR A 126 17.20 14.44 -3.07
CA TYR A 126 17.24 13.26 -2.21
C TYR A 126 16.43 12.08 -2.77
N TYR A 127 16.08 12.06 -4.06
CA TYR A 127 15.35 10.95 -4.67
C TYR A 127 16.02 9.59 -4.46
N LEU A 128 17.37 9.55 -4.54
CA LEU A 128 18.16 8.35 -4.24
C LEU A 128 17.94 7.82 -2.81
N ALA A 129 17.60 8.69 -1.86
CA ALA A 129 17.26 8.25 -0.50
C ALA A 129 16.04 7.34 -0.46
N VAL A 130 15.15 7.39 -1.45
CA VAL A 130 14.00 6.49 -1.59
C VAL A 130 14.35 5.29 -2.47
N THR A 131 14.77 5.51 -3.72
CA THR A 131 15.03 4.40 -4.66
C THR A 131 16.16 3.52 -4.18
N GLY A 132 17.29 4.13 -3.77
CA GLY A 132 18.43 3.41 -3.23
C GLY A 132 18.05 2.54 -2.03
N LYS A 133 17.18 3.04 -1.15
CA LYS A 133 16.80 2.30 0.08
C LYS A 133 15.84 1.14 -0.19
N TYR A 134 14.78 1.40 -0.95
CA TYR A 134 13.64 0.47 -1.06
C TYR A 134 13.71 -0.41 -2.30
N ILE A 135 14.37 0.04 -3.36
CA ILE A 135 14.48 -0.66 -4.65
C ILE A 135 15.88 -1.30 -4.76
N ASP A 136 16.93 -0.52 -4.51
CA ASP A 136 18.31 -0.99 -4.70
C ASP A 136 18.93 -1.57 -3.41
N HIS A 137 18.18 -1.59 -2.32
CA HIS A 137 18.57 -2.12 -1.00
C HIS A 137 19.87 -1.56 -0.39
N MET A 138 20.26 -0.35 -0.79
CA MET A 138 21.41 0.36 -0.26
C MET A 138 21.24 0.72 1.23
N THR A 139 22.37 0.80 1.92
CA THR A 139 22.49 1.35 3.27
C THR A 139 22.39 2.88 3.26
N ASP A 140 22.09 3.47 4.42
CA ASP A 140 22.01 4.94 4.51
C ASP A 140 23.40 5.58 4.32
N GLU A 141 24.47 4.85 4.66
CA GLU A 141 25.87 5.24 4.47
C GLU A 141 26.27 5.24 2.99
N GLU A 142 25.90 4.22 2.22
CA GLU A 142 26.15 4.18 0.76
C GLU A 142 25.42 5.32 0.06
N ILE A 143 24.13 5.51 0.35
CA ILE A 143 23.35 6.62 -0.22
C ILE A 143 23.97 7.97 0.16
N ALA A 144 24.34 8.15 1.42
CA ALA A 144 24.99 9.35 1.93
C ALA A 144 26.29 9.66 1.17
N GLY A 145 27.07 8.62 0.86
CA GLY A 145 28.27 8.72 0.02
C GLY A 145 27.96 9.25 -1.37
N GLU A 146 26.96 8.68 -2.03
CA GLU A 146 26.60 9.00 -3.42
C GLU A 146 26.03 10.42 -3.59
N ILE A 147 25.17 10.88 -2.67
CA ILE A 147 24.61 12.26 -2.74
C ILE A 147 25.38 13.26 -1.89
N HIS A 148 26.55 12.87 -1.36
CA HIS A 148 27.48 13.70 -0.60
C HIS A 148 26.83 14.44 0.60
N CYS A 149 26.15 13.70 1.47
CA CYS A 149 25.53 14.25 2.69
C CYS A 149 25.66 13.30 3.89
N ASP A 150 25.20 13.71 5.08
CA ASP A 150 25.17 12.83 6.25
C ASP A 150 24.05 11.78 6.17
N ALA A 151 24.27 10.58 6.73
CA ALA A 151 23.24 9.53 6.85
C ALA A 151 21.97 10.03 7.57
N THR A 152 22.10 10.92 8.56
CA THR A 152 20.93 11.52 9.22
C THR A 152 20.13 12.44 8.29
N THR A 153 20.78 13.05 7.31
CA THR A 153 20.16 13.89 6.28
C THR A 153 19.44 13.03 5.24
N VAL A 154 20.02 11.88 4.88
CA VAL A 154 19.35 10.84 4.08
C VAL A 154 18.05 10.40 4.75
N TRP A 155 18.11 9.99 6.03
CA TRP A 155 16.94 9.52 6.77
C TRP A 155 15.82 10.57 6.84
N ARG A 156 16.15 11.82 7.17
CA ARG A 156 15.16 12.91 7.27
C ARG A 156 14.48 13.18 5.93
N ASN A 157 15.25 13.22 4.84
CA ASN A 157 14.69 13.49 3.52
C ASN A 157 13.92 12.29 2.96
N ARG A 158 14.38 11.05 3.16
CA ARG A 158 13.61 9.86 2.84
C ARG A 158 12.24 9.90 3.51
N LYS A 159 12.18 10.20 4.82
CA LYS A 159 10.91 10.34 5.55
C LYS A 159 9.98 11.37 4.90
N ARG A 160 10.51 12.56 4.57
CA ARG A 160 9.74 13.63 3.88
C ARG A 160 9.20 13.14 2.54
N LEU A 161 10.01 12.44 1.76
CA LEU A 161 9.64 11.94 0.44
C LEU A 161 8.61 10.82 0.52
N VAL A 162 8.78 9.85 1.41
CA VAL A 162 7.78 8.78 1.63
C VAL A 162 6.44 9.35 2.11
N GLN A 163 6.45 10.41 2.93
CA GLN A 163 5.21 11.12 3.28
C GLN A 163 4.53 11.75 2.05
N ARG A 164 5.28 12.36 1.14
CA ARG A 164 4.73 12.87 -0.13
C ARG A 164 4.15 11.75 -1.00
N LEU A 165 4.82 10.61 -1.07
CA LEU A 165 4.34 9.42 -1.79
C LEU A 165 3.05 8.88 -1.17
N ALA A 166 2.98 8.79 0.16
CA ALA A 166 1.77 8.35 0.86
C ALA A 166 0.56 9.22 0.52
N VAL A 167 0.72 10.54 0.47
CA VAL A 167 -0.35 11.46 0.05
C VAL A 167 -0.76 11.23 -1.41
N ARG A 168 0.16 10.88 -2.31
CA ARG A 168 -0.18 10.59 -3.70
C ARG A 168 -0.94 9.26 -3.85
N LEU A 169 -0.56 8.24 -3.07
CA LEU A 169 -1.15 6.91 -3.16
C LEU A 169 -2.48 6.78 -2.42
N TYR A 170 -2.65 7.50 -1.31
CA TYR A 170 -3.82 7.36 -0.42
C TYR A 170 -4.63 8.65 -0.25
N GLY A 171 -4.20 9.76 -0.86
CA GLY A 171 -4.91 11.04 -0.80
C GLY A 171 -5.03 11.58 0.63
N ALA A 172 -6.21 12.07 0.99
CA ALA A 172 -6.50 12.63 2.30
C ALA A 172 -6.34 11.61 3.44
N ASP A 173 -6.43 10.31 3.14
CA ASP A 173 -6.29 9.24 4.15
C ASP A 173 -4.87 9.17 4.71
N ALA A 174 -3.87 9.65 3.96
CA ALA A 174 -2.50 9.79 4.45
C ALA A 174 -2.29 11.01 5.37
N LEU A 175 -3.25 11.94 5.39
CA LEU A 175 -3.24 13.15 6.22
C LEU A 175 -4.14 13.04 7.45
N ARG A 176 -5.05 12.05 7.45
CA ARG A 176 -5.86 11.72 8.61
C ARG A 176 -4.92 11.17 9.65
#